data_AF-R6YQV6-F1
#
_entry.id   AF-R6YQV6-F1
#
_cell.length_a   1.000
_cell.length_b   1.000
_cell.length_c   1.000
_cell.angle_alpha   90.00
_cell.angle_beta   90.00
_cell.angle_gamma   90.00
#
_symmetry.space_group_name_H-M   'P 1'
#
loop_
_entity.id
_entity.type
_entity.pdbx_description
1 polymer ?
#
loop_
_entity_poly.entity_id
_entity_poly.type
_entity_poly.pdbx_seq_one_letter_code
_entity_poly.pdbx_strand_id
1 'polypeptide(L)'
;MKNTINIDKNINFIPTVNSEDAKTNEIWLNFLNVPTGGVVDIFYGCDYRKQFQISPGVPWQLPDIYCSDGEMVKFRWYLDEEEHSGFISLIGDESLYKDLVISKKSNTLLVCDGSLKPIKTDYMIELARLISDTTGATPKDCYEDLLEIRNKLVDESREKGVDIDSNATLEVVTRGVEQITSVQSYIPLLGSRFMNGKNMYSALLKS
;
A
#
# COMPACT_ATOMS: atom_id res chain seq x y z
N MET A 1 2.11 -16.93 -6.71
CA MET A 1 3.06 -16.83 -7.83
C MET A 1 4.47 -16.66 -7.32
N LYS A 2 5.43 -17.45 -7.81
CA LYS A 2 6.84 -17.28 -7.50
C LYS A 2 7.51 -16.53 -8.65
N ASN A 3 8.04 -15.35 -8.35
CA ASN A 3 8.68 -14.48 -9.32
C ASN A 3 10.18 -14.49 -9.08
N THR A 4 10.96 -14.95 -10.06
CA THR A 4 12.43 -14.95 -10.00
C THR A 4 12.99 -13.90 -10.94
N ILE A 5 13.63 -12.88 -10.37
CA ILE A 5 14.39 -11.86 -11.08
C ILE A 5 15.80 -12.39 -11.28
N ASN A 6 16.19 -12.64 -12.52
CA ASN A 6 17.52 -13.11 -12.87
C ASN A 6 18.39 -11.96 -13.39
N ILE A 7 19.55 -11.79 -12.78
CA ILE A 7 20.62 -10.87 -13.19
C ILE A 7 21.76 -11.71 -13.73
N ASP A 8 21.96 -11.69 -15.05
CA ASP A 8 22.91 -12.58 -15.72
C ASP A 8 24.00 -11.78 -16.46
N LYS A 9 25.27 -12.10 -16.17
CA LYS A 9 26.43 -11.49 -16.84
C LYS A 9 26.39 -11.68 -18.36
N ASN A 10 25.94 -12.84 -18.84
CA ASN A 10 25.96 -13.18 -20.26
C ASN A 10 25.02 -12.31 -21.10
N ILE A 11 24.07 -11.63 -20.47
CA ILE A 11 23.13 -10.69 -21.10
C ILE A 11 23.32 -9.26 -20.56
N ASN A 12 24.56 -8.89 -20.24
CA ASN A 12 24.93 -7.56 -19.77
C ASN A 12 24.16 -7.11 -18.51
N PHE A 13 23.87 -8.05 -17.60
CA PHE A 13 23.16 -7.80 -16.34
C PHE A 13 21.75 -7.21 -16.53
N ILE A 14 21.17 -7.34 -17.72
CA ILE A 14 19.80 -6.91 -17.99
C ILE A 14 18.86 -7.84 -17.20
N PRO A 15 17.99 -7.30 -16.33
CA PRO A 15 17.09 -8.13 -15.55
C PRO A 15 16.09 -8.83 -16.45
N THR A 16 15.87 -10.11 -16.16
CA THR A 16 14.80 -10.92 -16.73
C THR A 16 13.95 -11.46 -15.59
N VAL A 17 12.66 -11.67 -15.85
CA VAL A 17 11.71 -12.14 -14.85
C VAL A 17 11.09 -13.43 -15.35
N ASN A 18 11.15 -14.47 -14.52
CA ASN A 18 10.41 -15.71 -14.72
C ASN A 18 9.37 -15.83 -13.63
N SER A 19 8.11 -16.05 -14.00
CA SER A 19 7.01 -16.26 -13.07
C SER A 19 6.49 -17.68 -13.20
N GLU A 20 6.38 -18.39 -12.08
CA GLU A 20 5.84 -19.74 -12.02
C GLU A 20 4.68 -19.83 -11.03
N ASP A 21 3.73 -20.72 -11.31
CA ASP A 21 2.59 -20.95 -10.44
C ASP A 21 3.06 -21.46 -9.07
N ALA A 22 2.73 -20.72 -8.03
CA ALA A 22 3.06 -21.05 -6.65
C ALA A 22 1.89 -20.67 -5.73
N LYS A 23 1.79 -21.38 -4.60
CA LYS A 23 0.71 -21.19 -3.60
C LYS A 23 0.80 -19.83 -2.88
N THR A 24 1.99 -19.24 -2.83
CA THR A 24 2.33 -17.98 -2.17
C THR A 24 2.85 -16.98 -3.19
N ASN A 25 2.74 -15.69 -2.89
CA ASN A 25 3.38 -14.65 -3.67
C ASN A 25 4.77 -14.40 -3.10
N GLU A 26 5.79 -14.64 -3.92
CA GLU A 26 7.18 -14.57 -3.50
C GLU A 26 8.00 -13.90 -4.60
N ILE A 27 9.01 -13.14 -4.19
CA ILE A 27 9.96 -12.50 -5.07
C ILE A 27 11.35 -12.99 -4.70
N TRP A 28 12.06 -13.48 -5.70
CA TRP A 28 13.38 -14.06 -5.58
C TRP A 28 14.33 -13.31 -6.51
N LEU A 29 15.54 -13.05 -6.03
CA LEU A 29 16.63 -12.47 -6.79
C LEU A 29 17.70 -13.53 -7.02
N ASN A 30 18.12 -13.72 -8.26
CA ASN A 30 19.11 -14.72 -8.61
C ASN A 30 20.18 -14.12 -9.52
N PHE A 31 21.44 -14.33 -9.16
CA PHE A 31 22.57 -13.88 -9.97
C PHE A 31 23.16 -15.08 -10.73
N LEU A 32 23.23 -14.97 -12.05
CA LEU A 32 23.68 -16.03 -12.93
C LEU A 32 24.99 -15.64 -13.63
N ASN A 33 25.91 -16.61 -13.74
CA ASN A 33 27.18 -16.43 -14.46
C ASN A 33 28.04 -15.24 -13.96
N VAL A 34 27.82 -14.81 -12.72
CA VAL A 34 28.59 -13.70 -12.11
C VAL A 34 29.77 -14.24 -11.29
N PRO A 35 30.85 -13.46 -11.10
CA PRO A 35 31.95 -13.82 -10.21
C PRO A 35 31.47 -14.04 -8.76
N THR A 36 32.11 -14.95 -8.06
CA THR A 36 31.90 -15.16 -6.62
C THR A 36 32.48 -14.01 -5.80
N GLY A 37 31.89 -13.71 -4.65
CA GLY A 37 32.41 -12.70 -3.71
C GLY A 37 31.86 -11.29 -3.92
N GLY A 38 31.05 -11.08 -4.96
CA GLY A 38 30.27 -9.86 -5.10
C GLY A 38 29.28 -9.66 -3.96
N VAL A 39 28.82 -8.43 -3.78
CA VAL A 39 27.96 -8.01 -2.67
C VAL A 39 26.74 -7.31 -3.21
N VAL A 40 25.57 -7.58 -2.62
CA VAL A 40 24.33 -6.84 -2.87
C VAL A 40 23.95 -6.05 -1.64
N ASP A 41 23.77 -4.75 -1.84
CA ASP A 41 23.07 -3.87 -0.92
C ASP A 41 21.61 -3.75 -1.33
N ILE A 42 20.73 -3.91 -0.34
CA ILE A 42 19.29 -3.70 -0.48
C ILE A 42 18.93 -2.47 0.34
N PHE A 43 18.28 -1.51 -0.31
CA PHE A 43 17.77 -0.31 0.31
C PHE A 43 16.25 -0.39 0.31
N TYR A 44 15.66 -0.43 1.49
CA TYR A 44 14.21 -0.42 1.70
C TYR A 44 13.82 1.00 2.13
N GLY A 45 13.32 1.83 1.20
CA GLY A 45 13.00 3.23 1.49
C GLY A 45 14.17 4.02 2.13
N CYS A 46 13.87 4.74 3.22
CA CYS A 46 14.78 5.67 3.88
C CYS A 46 15.63 5.07 5.02
N ASP A 47 15.21 3.94 5.62
CA ASP A 47 15.67 3.59 6.98
C ASP A 47 16.28 2.19 7.15
N TYR A 48 16.43 1.39 6.10
CA TYR A 48 17.03 0.07 6.27
C TYR A 48 17.92 -0.37 5.09
N ARG A 49 19.16 -0.77 5.43
CA ARG A 49 20.12 -1.41 4.53
C ARG A 49 20.35 -2.84 4.98
N LYS A 50 20.06 -3.81 4.11
CA LYS A 50 20.52 -5.20 4.28
C LYS A 50 21.57 -5.52 3.23
N GLN A 51 22.57 -6.30 3.62
CA GLN A 51 23.63 -6.73 2.72
C GLN A 51 23.71 -8.25 2.72
N PHE A 52 23.98 -8.83 1.56
CA PHE A 52 24.31 -10.25 1.44
C PHE A 52 25.37 -10.49 0.36
N GLN A 53 26.14 -11.56 0.52
CA GLN A 53 27.11 -11.99 -0.48
C GLN A 53 26.44 -12.75 -1.61
N ILE A 54 26.88 -12.48 -2.83
CA ILE A 54 26.37 -13.14 -4.03
C ILE A 54 26.92 -14.56 -4.11
N SER A 55 25.99 -15.52 -4.12
CA SER A 55 26.23 -16.92 -4.42
C SER A 55 25.63 -17.22 -5.80
N PRO A 56 26.44 -17.26 -6.88
CA PRO A 56 25.91 -17.44 -8.23
C PRO A 56 25.08 -18.72 -8.36
N GLY A 57 23.91 -18.62 -8.99
CA GLY A 57 22.98 -19.73 -9.20
C GLY A 57 22.14 -20.11 -7.98
N VAL A 58 22.31 -19.44 -6.85
CA VAL A 58 21.51 -19.65 -5.64
C VAL A 58 20.54 -18.48 -5.47
N PRO A 59 19.22 -18.68 -5.71
CA PRO A 59 18.22 -17.64 -5.53
C PRO A 59 18.12 -17.19 -4.07
N TRP A 60 17.95 -15.89 -3.87
CA TRP A 60 17.73 -15.25 -2.59
C TRP A 60 16.31 -14.67 -2.52
N GLN A 61 15.55 -15.02 -1.49
CA GLN A 61 14.17 -14.54 -1.31
C GLN A 61 14.16 -13.14 -0.68
N LEU A 62 13.37 -12.23 -1.25
CA LEU A 62 13.03 -10.97 -0.59
C LEU A 62 12.22 -11.25 0.68
N PRO A 63 12.51 -10.58 1.80
CA PRO A 63 11.75 -10.72 3.04
C PRO A 63 10.38 -10.06 2.94
N ASP A 64 9.36 -10.64 3.57
CA ASP A 64 7.94 -10.20 3.52
C ASP A 64 7.65 -8.75 3.98
N ILE A 65 8.63 -8.02 4.53
CA ILE A 65 8.48 -6.64 5.06
C ILE A 65 9.38 -5.67 4.27
N TYR A 66 9.64 -5.95 3.00
CA TYR A 66 10.56 -5.12 2.21
C TYR A 66 9.98 -3.73 1.84
N CYS A 67 8.68 -3.53 1.93
CA CYS A 67 7.99 -2.32 1.47
C CYS A 67 7.49 -1.41 2.61
N SER A 68 8.30 -1.19 3.65
CA SER A 68 7.84 -0.50 4.85
C SER A 68 7.65 1.02 4.72
N ASP A 69 8.27 1.71 3.75
CA ASP A 69 8.31 3.18 3.77
C ASP A 69 8.51 3.86 2.39
N GLY A 70 7.62 3.55 1.44
CA GLY A 70 7.61 4.19 0.11
C GLY A 70 7.49 3.23 -1.08
N GLU A 71 7.06 1.99 -0.83
CA GLU A 71 6.78 0.96 -1.85
C GLU A 71 7.92 0.74 -2.86
N MET A 72 9.17 1.08 -2.52
CA MET A 72 10.29 0.95 -3.43
C MET A 72 11.48 0.31 -2.73
N VAL A 73 12.04 -0.70 -3.39
CA VAL A 73 13.30 -1.33 -3.00
C VAL A 73 14.32 -1.18 -4.10
N LYS A 74 15.53 -0.81 -3.72
CA LYS A 74 16.66 -0.75 -4.63
C LYS A 74 17.66 -1.83 -4.28
N PHE A 75 17.97 -2.67 -5.27
CA PHE A 75 19.06 -3.63 -5.21
C PHE A 75 20.25 -3.02 -5.94
N ARG A 76 21.38 -2.88 -5.26
CA ARG A 76 22.64 -2.44 -5.85
C ARG A 76 23.68 -3.52 -5.64
N TRP A 77 24.35 -3.94 -6.70
CA TRP A 77 25.39 -4.95 -6.62
C TRP A 77 26.75 -4.41 -7.03
N TYR A 78 27.78 -5.03 -6.47
CA TYR A 78 29.20 -4.76 -6.74
C TYR A 78 29.89 -6.11 -6.91
N LEU A 79 30.40 -6.39 -8.11
CA LEU A 79 31.00 -7.68 -8.44
C LEU A 79 32.53 -7.66 -8.39
N ASP A 80 33.14 -6.48 -8.38
CA ASP A 80 34.58 -6.27 -8.20
C ASP A 80 34.87 -4.78 -7.87
N GLU A 81 36.09 -4.46 -7.44
CA GLU A 81 36.45 -3.10 -6.97
C GLU A 81 36.35 -2.00 -8.04
N GLU A 82 36.37 -2.31 -9.35
CA GLU A 82 36.42 -1.23 -10.36
C GLU A 82 35.49 -1.30 -11.61
N GLU A 83 34.84 -2.41 -12.01
CA GLU A 83 34.16 -2.38 -13.34
C GLU A 83 32.73 -2.92 -13.47
N HIS A 84 32.17 -3.61 -12.48
CA HIS A 84 30.83 -4.19 -12.63
C HIS A 84 29.95 -3.93 -11.41
N SER A 85 29.43 -2.69 -11.35
CA SER A 85 28.33 -2.34 -10.45
C SER A 85 27.07 -2.06 -11.24
N GLY A 86 25.91 -2.35 -10.64
CA GLY A 86 24.62 -2.13 -11.26
C GLY A 86 23.53 -2.01 -10.22
N PHE A 87 22.33 -1.68 -10.69
CA PHE A 87 21.18 -1.61 -9.82
C PHE A 87 19.88 -1.95 -10.55
N ILE A 88 18.92 -2.42 -9.79
CA ILE A 88 17.50 -2.46 -10.17
C ILE A 88 16.68 -1.85 -9.04
N SER A 89 15.57 -1.24 -9.42
CA SER A 89 14.52 -0.80 -8.52
C SER A 89 13.29 -1.68 -8.73
N LEU A 90 12.69 -2.11 -7.64
CA LEU A 90 11.39 -2.77 -7.60
C LEU A 90 10.40 -1.84 -6.91
N ILE A 91 9.25 -1.60 -7.54
CA ILE A 91 8.16 -0.78 -6.99
C ILE A 91 6.93 -1.64 -6.72
N GLY A 92 6.30 -1.45 -5.57
CA GLY A 92 5.04 -2.03 -5.14
C GLY A 92 5.19 -3.07 -4.04
N ASP A 93 4.11 -3.28 -3.29
CA ASP A 93 4.01 -4.26 -2.20
C ASP A 93 3.29 -5.54 -2.69
N GLU A 94 3.97 -6.69 -2.59
CA GLU A 94 3.45 -8.01 -2.93
C GLU A 94 2.22 -8.39 -2.13
N SER A 95 2.09 -7.87 -0.91
CA SER A 95 0.99 -8.15 0.00
C SER A 95 -0.35 -7.70 -0.59
N LEU A 96 -0.34 -6.74 -1.52
CA LEU A 96 -1.52 -6.17 -2.16
C LEU A 96 -2.07 -7.04 -3.30
N TYR A 97 -1.32 -8.01 -3.82
CA TYR A 97 -1.69 -8.76 -5.03
C TYR A 97 -2.16 -10.18 -4.73
N LYS A 98 -3.18 -10.66 -5.44
CA LYS A 98 -3.66 -12.06 -5.36
C LYS A 98 -2.77 -12.98 -6.17
N ASP A 99 -2.41 -12.56 -7.36
CA ASP A 99 -1.65 -13.24 -8.41
C ASP A 99 -0.48 -12.35 -8.84
N LEU A 100 0.44 -12.09 -7.91
CA LEU A 100 1.58 -11.21 -8.14
C LEU A 100 2.39 -11.64 -9.36
N VAL A 101 2.60 -10.73 -10.30
CA VAL A 101 3.57 -10.85 -11.38
C VAL A 101 4.50 -9.65 -11.36
N ILE A 102 5.75 -9.83 -11.75
CA ILE A 102 6.71 -8.72 -11.83
C ILE A 102 6.84 -8.25 -13.27
N SER A 103 6.37 -7.05 -13.53
CA SER A 103 6.41 -6.40 -14.83
C SER A 103 7.71 -5.61 -14.99
N LYS A 104 8.50 -5.94 -16.01
CA LYS A 104 9.68 -5.14 -16.38
C LYS A 104 9.25 -3.89 -17.17
N LYS A 105 9.50 -2.71 -16.62
CA LYS A 105 9.22 -1.43 -17.30
C LYS A 105 10.46 -0.84 -17.98
N SER A 106 11.66 -1.11 -17.45
CA SER A 106 12.93 -0.75 -18.08
C SER A 106 14.03 -1.74 -17.69
N ASN A 107 15.27 -1.53 -18.15
CA ASN A 107 16.42 -2.34 -17.72
C ASN A 107 16.81 -2.14 -16.25
N THR A 108 16.26 -1.14 -15.56
CA THR A 108 16.56 -0.84 -14.15
C THR A 108 15.30 -0.71 -13.30
N LEU A 109 14.11 -0.86 -13.88
CA LEU A 109 12.84 -0.68 -13.17
C LEU A 109 11.90 -1.88 -13.39
N LEU A 110 11.54 -2.50 -12.29
CA LEU A 110 10.56 -3.57 -12.16
C LEU A 110 9.41 -3.08 -11.29
N VAL A 111 8.20 -3.57 -11.56
CA VAL A 111 6.99 -3.16 -10.85
C VAL A 111 6.18 -4.41 -10.50
N CYS A 112 5.73 -4.49 -9.23
CA CYS A 112 4.73 -5.44 -8.78
C CYS A 112 3.42 -5.16 -9.51
N ASP A 113 2.88 -6.18 -10.15
CA ASP A 113 1.73 -6.11 -11.05
C ASP A 113 0.84 -7.35 -10.81
N GLY A 114 -0.33 -7.40 -11.43
CA GLY A 114 -1.33 -8.45 -11.26
C GLY A 114 -2.63 -7.93 -10.67
N SER A 115 -3.54 -8.85 -10.35
CA SER A 115 -4.83 -8.53 -9.75
C SER A 115 -4.64 -8.16 -8.28
N LEU A 116 -5.07 -6.96 -7.91
CA LEU A 116 -5.12 -6.56 -6.52
C LEU A 116 -6.03 -7.52 -5.74
N LYS A 117 -5.61 -7.89 -4.54
CA LYS A 117 -6.52 -8.50 -3.56
C LYS A 117 -7.70 -7.54 -3.42
N PRO A 118 -8.93 -8.05 -3.40
CA PRO A 118 -10.06 -7.22 -3.01
C PRO A 118 -9.67 -6.54 -1.71
N ILE A 119 -9.74 -5.21 -1.67
CA ILE A 119 -9.57 -4.47 -0.44
C ILE A 119 -10.70 -4.94 0.47
N LYS A 120 -10.41 -5.95 1.28
CA LYS A 120 -11.31 -6.51 2.27
C LYS A 120 -11.15 -5.79 3.60
N THR A 121 -10.52 -4.63 3.56
CA THR A 121 -10.56 -3.67 4.64
C THR A 121 -11.85 -2.90 4.43
N ASP A 122 -12.88 -3.26 5.17
CA ASP A 122 -13.98 -2.34 5.37
C ASP A 122 -13.36 -1.10 6.05
N TYR A 123 -13.08 -0.07 5.26
CA TYR A 123 -12.39 1.13 5.74
C TYR A 123 -13.12 1.76 6.93
N MET A 124 -14.42 1.50 7.06
CA MET A 124 -15.18 1.91 8.23
C MET A 124 -14.81 1.13 9.49
N ILE A 125 -14.53 -0.17 9.38
CA ILE A 125 -14.05 -0.98 10.51
C ILE A 125 -12.67 -0.49 10.96
N GLU A 126 -11.79 -0.18 10.02
CA GLU A 126 -10.41 0.21 10.36
C GLU A 126 -10.34 1.65 10.87
N LEU A 127 -11.17 2.55 10.30
CA LEU A 127 -11.38 3.89 10.86
C LEU A 127 -11.99 3.82 12.26
N ALA A 128 -12.96 2.94 12.49
CA ALA A 128 -13.56 2.75 13.80
C ALA A 128 -12.56 2.25 14.84
N ARG A 129 -11.63 1.37 14.45
CA ARG A 129 -10.53 0.91 15.31
C ARG A 129 -9.60 2.05 15.73
N LEU A 130 -9.17 2.86 14.76
CA LEU A 130 -8.30 4.02 15.02
C LEU A 130 -8.96 5.08 15.93
N ILE A 131 -10.25 5.35 15.70
CA ILE A 131 -11.03 6.27 16.54
C ILE A 131 -11.19 5.72 17.95
N SER A 132 -11.47 4.43 18.09
CA SER A 132 -11.57 3.73 19.39
C SER A 132 -10.28 3.91 20.20
N ASP A 133 -9.13 3.67 19.58
CA ASP A 133 -7.81 3.79 20.22
C ASP A 133 -7.55 5.21 20.76
N THR A 134 -8.13 6.23 20.13
CA THR A 134 -7.93 7.64 20.48
C THR A 134 -8.98 8.17 21.46
N THR A 135 -10.20 7.62 21.46
CA THR A 135 -11.35 8.16 22.20
C THR A 135 -11.76 7.31 23.41
N GLY A 136 -11.23 6.09 23.52
CA GLY A 136 -11.60 5.14 24.57
C GLY A 136 -13.01 4.55 24.42
N ALA A 137 -13.71 4.84 23.32
CA ALA A 137 -14.93 4.16 22.91
C ALA A 137 -14.59 2.77 22.32
N THR A 138 -15.57 1.87 22.22
CA THR A 138 -15.30 0.56 21.59
C THR A 138 -15.30 0.68 20.07
N PRO A 139 -14.53 -0.14 19.33
CA PRO A 139 -14.55 -0.12 17.86
C PRO A 139 -15.95 -0.35 17.27
N LYS A 140 -16.82 -1.08 17.99
CA LYS A 140 -18.20 -1.30 17.58
C LYS A 140 -19.02 -0.01 17.64
N ASP A 141 -18.91 0.74 18.74
CA ASP A 141 -19.64 2.01 18.91
C ASP A 141 -19.16 3.04 17.87
N CYS A 142 -17.84 3.12 17.64
CA CYS A 142 -17.28 3.99 16.60
C CYS A 142 -17.76 3.63 15.19
N TYR A 143 -17.93 2.34 14.89
CA TYR A 143 -18.43 1.88 13.61
C TYR A 143 -19.92 2.23 13.42
N GLU A 144 -20.74 2.07 14.47
CA GLU A 144 -22.15 2.47 14.46
C GLU A 144 -22.30 3.99 14.28
N ASP A 145 -21.49 4.79 14.96
CA ASP A 145 -21.43 6.25 14.80
C ASP A 145 -21.07 6.66 13.36
N LEU A 146 -20.06 6.01 12.76
CA LEU A 146 -19.65 6.26 11.37
C LEU A 146 -20.76 5.90 10.37
N LEU A 147 -21.49 4.80 10.61
CA LEU A 147 -22.65 4.42 9.80
C LEU A 147 -23.77 5.47 9.90
N GLU A 148 -24.07 5.97 11.09
CA GLU A 148 -25.10 6.98 11.29
C GLU A 148 -24.75 8.29 10.58
N ILE A 149 -23.50 8.76 10.72
CA ILE A 149 -22.99 9.96 10.03
C ILE A 149 -23.09 9.79 8.52
N ARG A 150 -22.65 8.63 8.00
CA ARG A 150 -22.73 8.32 6.57
C ARG A 150 -24.17 8.39 6.06
N ASN A 151 -25.12 7.76 6.76
CA ASN A 151 -26.52 7.75 6.33
C ASN A 151 -27.12 9.16 6.35
N LYS A 152 -26.84 9.95 7.39
CA LYS A 152 -27.26 11.37 7.44
C LYS A 152 -26.70 12.18 6.27
N LEU A 153 -25.43 12.02 5.93
CA LEU A 153 -24.83 12.71 4.80
C LEU A 153 -25.46 12.31 3.47
N VAL A 154 -25.80 11.03 3.29
CA VAL A 154 -26.52 10.54 2.10
C VAL A 154 -27.92 11.15 2.03
N ASP A 155 -28.65 11.16 3.14
CA ASP A 155 -30.00 11.75 3.20
C ASP A 155 -29.97 13.26 2.92
N GLU A 156 -29.04 14.01 3.53
CA GLU A 156 -28.85 15.44 3.25
C GLU A 156 -28.46 15.71 1.79
N SER A 157 -27.65 14.83 1.18
CA SER A 157 -27.26 14.95 -0.22
C SER A 157 -28.46 14.75 -1.15
N ARG A 158 -29.31 13.76 -0.84
CA ARG A 158 -30.56 13.52 -1.58
C ARG A 158 -31.53 14.68 -1.45
N GLU A 159 -31.70 15.26 -0.26
CA GLU A 159 -32.51 16.46 -0.05
C GLU A 159 -32.02 17.65 -0.89
N LYS A 160 -30.71 17.73 -1.13
CA LYS A 160 -30.08 18.76 -1.98
C LYS A 160 -30.03 18.41 -3.47
N GLY A 161 -30.70 17.33 -3.89
CA GLY A 161 -30.81 16.93 -5.29
C GLY A 161 -29.65 16.11 -5.83
N VAL A 162 -28.77 15.59 -4.96
CA VAL A 162 -27.63 14.75 -5.33
C VAL A 162 -27.90 13.32 -4.90
N ASP A 163 -28.16 12.44 -5.87
CA ASP A 163 -28.35 11.01 -5.63
C ASP A 163 -26.99 10.31 -5.60
N ILE A 164 -26.41 10.23 -4.40
CA ILE A 164 -25.17 9.50 -4.15
C ILE A 164 -25.54 8.06 -3.75
N ASP A 165 -25.19 7.09 -4.58
CA ASP A 165 -25.27 5.67 -4.24
C ASP A 165 -24.49 5.40 -2.95
N SER A 166 -24.99 4.52 -2.08
CA SER A 166 -24.27 4.15 -0.85
C SER A 166 -22.87 3.62 -1.16
N ASN A 167 -22.63 2.98 -2.31
CA ASN A 167 -21.31 2.50 -2.74
C ASN A 167 -20.56 3.47 -3.66
N ALA A 168 -20.96 4.75 -3.70
CA ALA A 168 -20.30 5.75 -4.53
C ALA A 168 -18.81 5.90 -4.18
N THR A 169 -17.97 5.98 -5.22
CA THR A 169 -16.54 6.28 -5.04
C THR A 169 -16.36 7.71 -4.57
N LEU A 170 -15.21 8.01 -3.95
CA LEU A 170 -14.87 9.36 -3.47
C LEU A 170 -15.03 10.42 -4.59
N GLU A 171 -14.68 10.09 -5.82
CA GLU A 171 -14.82 10.98 -6.99
C GLU A 171 -16.30 11.27 -7.35
N VAL A 172 -17.21 10.31 -7.17
CA VAL A 172 -18.65 10.52 -7.35
C VAL A 172 -19.18 11.42 -6.24
N VAL A 173 -18.73 11.21 -5.01
CA VAL A 173 -19.08 12.05 -3.85
C VAL A 173 -18.57 13.48 -4.05
N THR A 174 -17.30 13.66 -4.44
CA THR A 174 -16.70 14.99 -4.68
C THR A 174 -17.47 15.76 -5.75
N ARG A 175 -17.78 15.12 -6.90
CA ARG A 175 -18.57 15.76 -7.96
C ARG A 175 -20.00 16.12 -7.51
N GLY A 176 -20.62 15.27 -6.69
CA GLY A 176 -21.93 15.56 -6.11
C GLY A 176 -21.88 16.75 -5.16
N VAL A 177 -20.87 16.82 -4.29
CA VAL A 177 -20.68 17.94 -3.33
C VAL A 177 -20.33 19.24 -4.04
N GLU A 178 -19.54 19.21 -5.11
CA GLU A 178 -19.22 20.39 -5.94
C GLU A 178 -20.46 20.99 -6.62
N GLN A 179 -21.47 20.17 -6.93
CA GLN A 179 -22.75 20.66 -7.46
C GLN A 179 -23.59 21.37 -6.38
N ILE A 180 -23.31 21.14 -5.10
CA ILE A 180 -24.01 21.74 -3.95
C ILE A 180 -23.37 23.06 -3.51
N THR A 181 -22.07 23.29 -3.75
CA THR A 181 -21.32 24.39 -3.13
C THR A 181 -21.43 25.73 -3.87
N SER A 182 -22.56 26.43 -3.68
CA SER A 182 -22.47 27.86 -3.32
C SER A 182 -22.17 27.93 -1.82
N VAL A 183 -20.92 28.22 -1.48
CA VAL A 183 -20.37 28.21 -0.12
C VAL A 183 -21.18 29.07 0.85
N GLN A 184 -21.79 28.46 1.86
CA GLN A 184 -21.85 28.98 3.25
C GLN A 184 -22.47 27.95 4.20
N SER A 185 -21.83 27.77 5.37
CA SER A 185 -22.28 27.07 6.59
C SER A 185 -22.13 25.54 6.69
N TYR A 186 -20.94 25.07 7.11
CA TYR A 186 -20.71 23.73 7.69
C TYR A 186 -20.01 23.80 9.06
N ILE A 187 -20.29 24.84 9.87
CA ILE A 187 -19.70 24.98 11.22
C ILE A 187 -20.70 24.76 12.38
N PRO A 188 -22.04 24.93 12.27
CA PRO A 188 -22.92 24.76 13.44
C PRO A 188 -23.84 23.52 13.44
N LEU A 189 -23.41 22.36 12.91
CA LEU A 189 -24.22 21.12 12.96
C LEU A 189 -23.87 20.17 14.12
N LEU A 190 -22.74 20.35 14.79
CA LEU A 190 -22.28 19.47 15.88
C LEU A 190 -22.69 19.93 17.29
N GLY A 191 -23.35 21.09 17.42
CA GLY A 191 -23.44 21.80 18.70
C GLY A 191 -24.69 21.62 19.57
N SER A 192 -25.80 21.04 19.09
CA SER A 192 -27.09 21.29 19.77
C SER A 192 -27.95 20.10 20.20
N ARG A 193 -27.59 18.82 19.99
CA ARG A 193 -28.49 17.72 20.39
C ARG A 193 -27.93 16.43 21.01
N PHE A 194 -26.65 16.33 21.33
CA PHE A 194 -26.11 15.11 21.95
C PHE A 194 -25.73 15.30 23.42
N MET A 195 -26.75 15.51 24.27
CA MET A 195 -26.59 15.73 25.72
C MET A 195 -27.04 14.53 26.57
N ASN A 196 -27.12 13.32 26.03
CA ASN A 196 -27.34 12.11 26.85
C ASN A 196 -26.81 10.85 26.17
N GLY A 197 -25.55 10.50 26.46
CA GLY A 197 -24.91 9.23 26.08
C GLY A 197 -23.39 9.38 25.99
N LYS A 198 -22.62 8.36 26.45
CA LYS A 198 -21.17 8.31 26.22
C LYS A 198 -20.92 8.08 24.73
N ASN A 199 -20.62 9.15 24.00
CA ASN A 199 -20.28 9.11 22.57
C ASN A 199 -18.86 9.66 22.33
N MET A 200 -18.33 9.44 21.13
CA MET A 200 -17.01 9.89 20.66
C MET A 200 -16.71 11.37 20.98
N TYR A 201 -17.73 12.23 20.97
CA TYR A 201 -17.63 13.68 21.18
C TYR A 201 -17.51 14.10 22.65
N SER A 202 -17.91 13.25 23.60
CA SER A 202 -17.82 13.54 25.03
C SER A 202 -16.37 13.65 25.56
N ALA A 203 -15.41 13.07 24.82
CA ALA A 203 -13.97 13.12 25.14
C ALA A 203 -13.27 14.33 24.51
N LEU A 204 -13.68 14.76 23.30
CA LEU A 204 -13.08 15.90 22.58
C LEU A 204 -13.43 17.26 23.18
N LEU A 205 -14.49 17.35 23.98
CA LEU A 205 -14.90 18.59 24.68
C LEU A 205 -14.21 18.81 26.04
N LYS A 206 -13.27 17.94 26.42
CA LYS A 206 -12.52 18.03 27.69
C LYS A 206 -11.04 18.40 27.53
N SER A 207 -10.55 18.62 26.30
CA SER A 207 -9.24 19.21 26.00
C SER A 207 -9.36 20.71 25.78
#